data_AF-A0A6L9J799-F1
#
_entry.id   AF-A0A6L9J799-F1
#
_cell.length_a   1.000
_cell.length_b   1.000
_cell.length_c   1.000
_cell.angle_alpha   90.00
_cell.angle_beta   90.00
_cell.angle_gamma   90.00
#
_symmetry.space_group_name_H-M   'P 1'
#
loop_
_entity.id
_entity.type
_entity.pdbx_description
1 polymer ?
#
loop_
_entity_poly.entity_id
_entity_poly.type
_entity_poly.pdbx_seq_one_letter_code
_entity_poly.pdbx_strand_id
1 'polypeptide(L)'
;MTDFEQHLQAYPPDPESLTHIRRHNISSLDDLLNVIADHGADLDLRKSACSVLGNLARRDERYSVYQRPVLLALLSALHSPDADLRTLVILALWWQPHTTATVQALVDLVHRDPVEDVRLHAIHGLGKYQADYVVPLLVELAQDKHVGQPERIFAIVALECTGDLRAVPVLHAIMLDDVDDVEVRAVAAELLSHMAEQADMPTLLPDFVKLLQHESVELRFWAAFGLVTMAGLDVPAVLPVLDRAVAYDDAVLPGWWSVSREAAPALEYTWYQRLAVCTDRESCCCRSAGTYLISPLWEYEDYMQRSRVGADIVPFEQQSDLDVDPDWLAGQLAQQWPDAQINVRHPQPEALLLDWRLDMPNGMMLGGLHRDRLAVFLTGDTLDVATFALWYRGIIPPQHTLRLYWWADRGCEIHPGKTPADLVVALRANWPVSG
;
A
#
# COMPACT_ATOMS: atom_id res chain seq x y z
N MET A 1 35.14 -10.40 27.96
CA MET A 1 34.25 -10.15 26.81
C MET A 1 34.54 -8.74 26.34
N THR A 2 34.94 -8.56 25.08
CA THR A 2 35.20 -7.21 24.53
C THR A 2 33.88 -6.44 24.42
N ASP A 3 33.95 -5.10 24.36
CA ASP A 3 32.79 -4.22 24.12
C ASP A 3 32.07 -4.62 22.81
N PHE A 4 32.86 -5.01 21.80
CA PHE A 4 32.36 -5.55 20.53
C PHE A 4 31.58 -6.87 20.69
N GLU A 5 32.08 -7.84 21.47
CA GLU A 5 31.35 -9.10 21.74
C GLU A 5 30.07 -8.87 22.55
N GLN A 6 30.08 -7.91 23.49
CA GLN A 6 28.87 -7.50 24.21
C GLN A 6 27.79 -6.98 23.26
N HIS A 7 28.19 -6.22 22.25
CA HIS A 7 27.29 -5.72 21.22
C HIS A 7 26.77 -6.80 20.28
N LEU A 8 27.62 -7.74 19.84
CA LEU A 8 27.18 -8.89 19.05
C LEU A 8 26.19 -9.75 19.83
N GLN A 9 26.33 -9.84 21.15
CA GLN A 9 25.38 -10.53 22.01
C GLN A 9 24.07 -9.75 22.18
N ALA A 10 24.14 -8.43 22.34
CA ALA A 10 22.96 -7.57 22.47
C ALA A 10 22.15 -7.48 21.17
N TYR A 11 22.85 -7.50 20.02
CA TYR A 11 22.27 -7.36 18.69
C TYR A 11 22.81 -8.46 17.76
N PRO A 12 22.33 -9.70 17.93
CA PRO A 12 22.85 -10.82 17.16
C PRO A 12 22.52 -10.63 15.66
N PRO A 13 23.54 -10.66 14.77
CA PRO A 13 23.31 -10.74 13.33
C PRO A 13 22.82 -12.14 12.97
N ASP A 14 22.66 -12.44 11.68
CA ASP A 14 22.29 -13.77 11.26
C ASP A 14 23.29 -14.83 11.79
N PRO A 15 22.83 -16.03 12.17
CA PRO A 15 23.67 -17.02 12.85
C PRO A 15 24.87 -17.49 12.02
N GLU A 16 24.74 -17.48 10.70
CA GLU A 16 25.79 -17.92 9.77
C GLU A 16 26.93 -16.91 9.75
N SER A 17 26.63 -15.63 9.52
CA SER A 17 27.62 -14.54 9.58
C SER A 17 28.28 -14.47 10.94
N LEU A 18 27.54 -14.59 12.04
CA LEU A 18 28.11 -14.59 13.38
C LEU A 18 29.08 -15.76 13.60
N THR A 19 28.72 -16.94 13.11
CA THR A 19 29.59 -18.12 13.17
C THR A 19 30.85 -17.90 12.35
N HIS A 20 30.74 -17.27 11.19
CA HIS A 20 31.87 -16.96 10.32
C HIS A 20 32.85 -15.98 10.98
N ILE A 21 32.35 -14.87 11.51
CA ILE A 21 33.13 -13.87 12.27
C ILE A 21 33.87 -14.51 13.44
N ARG A 22 33.21 -15.39 14.21
CA ARG A 22 33.83 -16.09 15.34
C ARG A 22 34.89 -17.10 14.92
N ARG A 23 34.67 -17.86 13.84
CA ARG A 23 35.66 -18.83 13.32
C ARG A 23 36.96 -18.14 12.89
N HIS A 24 36.88 -16.91 12.39
CA HIS A 24 38.03 -16.12 11.96
C HIS A 24 38.60 -15.20 13.04
N ASN A 25 38.15 -15.34 14.30
CA ASN A 25 38.60 -14.57 15.45
C ASN A 25 38.49 -13.04 15.27
N ILE A 26 37.50 -12.58 14.51
CA ILE A 26 37.21 -11.15 14.35
C ILE A 26 36.59 -10.65 15.66
N SER A 27 37.30 -9.78 16.37
CA SER A 27 36.99 -9.48 17.79
C SER A 27 36.81 -7.99 18.10
N SER A 28 36.98 -7.15 17.08
CA SER A 28 36.88 -5.70 17.16
C SER A 28 36.28 -5.11 15.88
N LEU A 29 35.87 -3.83 15.95
CA LEU A 29 35.45 -3.08 14.77
C LEU A 29 36.59 -2.99 13.75
N ASP A 30 37.83 -2.72 14.18
CA ASP A 30 38.97 -2.59 13.27
C ASP A 30 39.24 -3.90 12.50
N ASP A 31 39.14 -5.06 13.17
CA ASP A 31 39.24 -6.36 12.51
C ASP A 31 38.17 -6.51 11.42
N LEU A 32 36.93 -6.13 11.74
CA LEU A 32 35.79 -6.20 10.84
C LEU A 32 35.99 -5.30 9.61
N LEU A 33 36.43 -4.06 9.82
CA LEU A 33 36.68 -3.09 8.76
C LEU A 33 37.85 -3.50 7.85
N ASN A 34 38.92 -4.07 8.43
CA ASN A 34 40.06 -4.58 7.67
C ASN A 34 39.63 -5.71 6.73
N VAL A 35 38.81 -6.64 7.22
CA VAL A 35 38.24 -7.71 6.38
C VAL A 35 37.40 -7.13 5.25
N ILE A 36 36.47 -6.21 5.54
CA ILE A 36 35.59 -5.61 4.52
C ILE A 36 36.41 -4.94 3.41
N ALA A 37 37.44 -4.17 3.78
CA ALA A 37 38.28 -3.43 2.85
C ALA A 37 39.31 -4.29 2.09
N ASP A 38 39.65 -5.48 2.58
CA ASP A 38 40.64 -6.35 1.96
C ASP A 38 40.07 -7.07 0.72
N HIS A 39 40.43 -6.59 -0.47
CA HIS A 39 40.02 -7.20 -1.74
C HIS A 39 40.60 -8.61 -1.97
N GLY A 40 41.61 -9.04 -1.21
CA GLY A 40 42.18 -10.39 -1.26
C GLY A 40 41.64 -11.34 -0.18
N ALA A 41 40.83 -10.85 0.77
CA ALA A 41 40.22 -11.68 1.79
C ALA A 41 39.14 -12.61 1.21
N ASP A 42 38.86 -13.68 1.93
CA ASP A 42 37.79 -14.61 1.61
C ASP A 42 36.46 -13.88 1.41
N LEU A 43 35.82 -14.07 0.26
CA LEU A 43 34.65 -13.32 -0.16
C LEU A 43 33.46 -13.56 0.79
N ASP A 44 33.27 -14.81 1.23
CA ASP A 44 32.17 -15.14 2.16
C ASP A 44 32.40 -14.47 3.51
N LEU A 45 33.66 -14.33 3.94
CA LEU A 45 34.01 -13.63 5.17
C LEU A 45 33.75 -12.13 5.06
N ARG A 46 34.03 -11.54 3.90
CA ARG A 46 33.70 -10.13 3.60
C ARG A 46 32.20 -9.89 3.59
N LYS A 47 31.42 -10.79 2.99
CA LYS A 47 29.94 -10.75 3.00
C LYS A 47 29.42 -10.82 4.44
N SER A 48 29.87 -11.80 5.23
CA SER A 48 29.51 -11.90 6.66
C SER A 48 29.91 -10.66 7.45
N ALA A 49 31.10 -10.12 7.24
CA ALA A 49 31.56 -8.91 7.92
C ALA A 49 30.70 -7.69 7.59
N CYS A 50 30.32 -7.53 6.32
CA CYS A 50 29.43 -6.46 5.88
C CYS A 50 28.04 -6.59 6.52
N SER A 51 27.45 -7.79 6.53
CA SER A 51 26.16 -8.06 7.19
C SER A 51 26.19 -7.74 8.69
N VAL A 52 27.25 -8.16 9.39
CA VAL A 52 27.45 -7.85 10.81
C VAL A 52 27.56 -6.34 11.04
N LEU A 53 28.37 -5.63 10.23
CA LEU A 53 28.52 -4.18 10.35
C LEU A 53 27.19 -3.46 10.12
N GLY A 54 26.44 -3.83 9.08
CA GLY A 54 25.11 -3.26 8.80
C GLY A 54 24.14 -3.47 9.96
N ASN A 55 24.10 -4.66 10.56
CA ASN A 55 23.25 -4.93 11.71
C ASN A 55 23.64 -4.10 12.96
N LEU A 56 24.94 -3.93 13.20
CA LEU A 56 25.43 -3.11 14.31
C LEU A 56 25.14 -1.61 14.08
N ALA A 57 25.33 -1.11 12.86
CA ALA A 57 25.06 0.28 12.49
C ALA A 57 23.59 0.69 12.65
N ARG A 58 22.66 -0.27 12.53
CA ARG A 58 21.24 -0.07 12.82
C ARG A 58 20.93 0.25 14.28
N ARG A 59 21.82 -0.12 15.21
CA ARG A 59 21.55 -0.14 16.65
C ARG A 59 22.48 0.74 17.46
N ASP A 60 23.65 1.07 16.92
CA ASP A 60 24.63 1.92 17.58
C ASP A 60 25.39 2.79 16.56
N GLU A 61 25.38 4.10 16.79
CA GLU A 61 26.00 5.11 15.93
C GLU A 61 27.53 4.92 15.80
N ARG A 62 28.15 4.19 16.73
CA ARG A 62 29.57 3.83 16.67
C ARG A 62 29.94 2.95 15.47
N TYR A 63 28.98 2.42 14.75
CA TYR A 63 29.21 1.63 13.53
C TYR A 63 28.72 2.36 12.28
N SER A 64 28.38 3.65 12.40
CA SER A 64 27.84 4.44 11.30
C SER A 64 28.92 5.02 10.38
N VAL A 65 28.50 5.40 9.16
CA VAL A 65 29.34 6.08 8.16
C VAL A 65 29.87 7.44 8.58
N TYR A 66 29.42 8.03 9.70
CA TYR A 66 30.09 9.22 10.25
C TYR A 66 31.48 8.91 10.79
N GLN A 67 31.75 7.64 11.10
CA GLN A 67 33.10 7.19 11.35
C GLN A 67 33.83 6.99 10.02
N ARG A 68 34.88 7.80 9.81
CA ARG A 68 35.69 7.74 8.61
C ARG A 68 36.19 6.32 8.25
N PRO A 69 36.66 5.49 9.20
CA PRO A 69 37.07 4.11 8.88
C PRO A 69 35.93 3.25 8.32
N VAL A 70 34.73 3.37 8.91
CA VAL A 70 33.52 2.66 8.45
C VAL A 70 33.16 3.08 7.03
N LEU A 71 33.09 4.39 6.78
CA LEU A 71 32.79 4.94 5.45
C LEU A 71 33.78 4.43 4.41
N LEU A 72 35.09 4.51 4.69
CA LEU A 72 36.11 4.08 3.74
C LEU A 72 36.06 2.57 3.46
N ALA A 73 35.83 1.74 4.47
CA ALA A 73 35.71 0.30 4.28
C ALA A 73 34.52 -0.06 3.39
N LEU A 74 33.34 0.53 3.64
CA LEU A 74 32.14 0.29 2.83
C LEU A 74 32.32 0.81 1.40
N LEU A 75 32.85 2.03 1.22
CA LEU A 75 33.13 2.57 -0.12
C LEU A 75 34.15 1.73 -0.89
N SER A 76 35.17 1.17 -0.23
CA SER A 76 36.10 0.23 -0.86
C SER A 76 35.40 -1.05 -1.31
N ALA A 77 34.52 -1.60 -0.46
CA ALA A 77 33.78 -2.82 -0.74
C ALA A 77 32.78 -2.67 -1.91
N LEU A 78 32.25 -1.47 -2.17
CA LEU A 78 31.45 -1.19 -3.38
C LEU A 78 32.21 -1.39 -4.69
N HIS A 79 33.55 -1.42 -4.67
CA HIS A 79 34.37 -1.70 -5.86
C HIS A 79 34.71 -3.20 -6.01
N SER A 80 34.10 -4.07 -5.21
CA SER A 80 34.27 -5.52 -5.34
C SER A 80 33.80 -6.01 -6.71
N PRO A 81 34.51 -6.97 -7.36
CA PRO A 81 34.01 -7.60 -8.58
C PRO A 81 32.74 -8.44 -8.33
N ASP A 82 32.54 -8.92 -7.10
CA ASP A 82 31.37 -9.69 -6.69
C ASP A 82 30.15 -8.80 -6.45
N ALA A 83 29.05 -9.10 -7.16
CA ALA A 83 27.83 -8.30 -7.13
C ALA A 83 27.08 -8.41 -5.80
N ASP A 84 27.03 -9.60 -5.20
CA ASP A 84 26.34 -9.81 -3.92
C ASP A 84 26.97 -8.97 -2.80
N LEU A 85 28.31 -8.87 -2.76
CA LEU A 85 28.99 -8.02 -1.79
C LEU A 85 28.63 -6.55 -2.02
N ARG A 86 28.56 -6.08 -3.27
CA ARG A 86 28.12 -4.70 -3.55
C ARG A 86 26.68 -4.48 -3.07
N THR A 87 25.77 -5.40 -3.34
CA THR A 87 24.38 -5.37 -2.85
C THR A 87 24.31 -5.35 -1.33
N LEU A 88 25.06 -6.22 -0.63
CA LEU A 88 25.12 -6.25 0.83
C LEU A 88 25.64 -4.93 1.42
N VAL A 89 26.61 -4.29 0.76
CA VAL A 89 27.10 -2.98 1.17
C VAL A 89 26.01 -1.91 1.01
N ILE A 90 25.26 -1.92 -0.10
CA ILE A 90 24.11 -1.00 -0.28
C ILE A 90 23.07 -1.23 0.83
N LEU A 91 22.75 -2.49 1.16
CA LEU A 91 21.84 -2.83 2.25
C LEU A 91 22.38 -2.42 3.63
N ALA A 92 23.69 -2.50 3.85
CA ALA A 92 24.32 -2.01 5.08
C ALA A 92 24.28 -0.48 5.18
N LEU A 93 24.38 0.22 4.03
CA LEU A 93 24.25 1.67 3.91
C LEU A 93 22.81 2.17 4.06
N TRP A 94 21.82 1.33 3.71
CA TRP A 94 20.38 1.63 3.76
C TRP A 94 19.92 2.18 5.12
N TRP A 95 20.43 1.56 6.19
CA TRP A 95 20.04 1.88 7.56
C TRP A 95 20.89 2.98 8.19
N GLN A 96 21.78 3.57 7.42
CA GLN A 96 22.74 4.55 7.90
C GLN A 96 22.36 5.95 7.41
N PRO A 97 22.76 7.00 8.16
CA PRO A 97 22.66 8.35 7.64
C PRO A 97 23.42 8.46 6.31
N HIS A 98 22.93 9.30 5.41
CA HIS A 98 23.62 9.54 4.16
C HIS A 98 24.74 10.55 4.33
N THR A 99 25.78 10.42 3.51
CA THR A 99 26.82 11.43 3.33
C THR A 99 26.94 11.72 1.84
N THR A 100 27.50 12.87 1.46
CA THR A 100 27.76 13.17 0.05
C THR A 100 28.55 12.04 -0.64
N ALA A 101 29.48 11.40 0.07
CA ALA A 101 30.27 10.31 -0.46
C ALA A 101 29.44 9.02 -0.69
N THR A 102 28.52 8.68 0.21
CA THR A 102 27.65 7.50 0.02
C THR A 102 26.65 7.75 -1.10
N VAL A 103 26.06 8.95 -1.19
CA VAL A 103 25.16 9.29 -2.30
C VAL A 103 25.90 9.24 -3.64
N GLN A 104 27.09 9.84 -3.75
CA GLN A 104 27.87 9.80 -4.99
C GLN A 104 28.25 8.37 -5.39
N ALA A 105 28.62 7.53 -4.41
CA ALA A 105 28.92 6.13 -4.69
C ALA A 105 27.70 5.37 -5.23
N LEU A 106 26.50 5.61 -4.68
CA LEU A 106 25.27 5.01 -5.22
C LEU A 106 24.95 5.53 -6.63
N VAL A 107 25.10 6.84 -6.88
CA VAL A 107 24.96 7.43 -8.23
C VAL A 107 25.93 6.77 -9.23
N ASP A 108 27.18 6.55 -8.83
CA ASP A 108 28.16 5.90 -9.69
C ASP A 108 27.76 4.46 -10.02
N LEU A 109 27.18 3.71 -9.08
CA LEU A 109 26.67 2.36 -9.32
C LEU A 109 25.48 2.36 -10.27
N VAL A 110 24.52 3.29 -10.09
CA VAL A 110 23.36 3.42 -10.98
C VAL A 110 23.80 3.59 -12.44
N HIS A 111 24.85 4.38 -12.70
CA HIS A 111 25.32 4.62 -14.07
C HIS A 111 26.25 3.55 -14.65
N ARG A 112 27.00 2.83 -13.80
CA ARG A 112 28.17 2.05 -14.26
C ARG A 112 28.17 0.59 -13.86
N ASP A 113 27.33 0.18 -12.92
CA ASP A 113 27.36 -1.20 -12.47
C ASP A 113 26.85 -2.14 -13.58
N PRO A 114 27.61 -3.18 -13.95
CA PRO A 114 27.20 -4.09 -15.02
C PRO A 114 26.02 -4.98 -14.61
N VAL A 115 25.73 -5.11 -13.31
CA VAL A 115 24.67 -5.99 -12.80
C VAL A 115 23.42 -5.16 -12.48
N GLU A 116 22.31 -5.52 -13.12
CA GLU A 116 21.00 -4.87 -12.95
C GLU A 116 20.57 -4.80 -11.49
N ASP A 117 20.63 -5.93 -10.76
CA ASP A 117 20.25 -5.98 -9.34
C ASP A 117 21.01 -4.95 -8.50
N VAL A 118 22.30 -4.72 -8.76
CA VAL A 118 23.09 -3.72 -8.02
C VAL A 118 22.61 -2.31 -8.34
N ARG A 119 22.28 -2.03 -9.60
CA ARG A 119 21.69 -0.74 -10.00
C ARG A 119 20.34 -0.52 -9.32
N LEU A 120 19.46 -1.51 -9.30
CA LEU A 120 18.14 -1.42 -8.64
C LEU A 120 18.28 -1.12 -7.14
N HIS A 121 19.16 -1.83 -6.43
CA HIS A 121 19.43 -1.55 -5.02
C HIS A 121 19.99 -0.14 -4.80
N ALA A 122 20.86 0.33 -5.71
CA ALA A 122 21.40 1.68 -5.63
C ALA A 122 20.31 2.75 -5.85
N ILE A 123 19.44 2.59 -6.84
CA ILE A 123 18.28 3.48 -7.08
C ILE A 123 17.38 3.53 -5.84
N HIS A 124 17.06 2.36 -5.27
CA HIS A 124 16.24 2.28 -4.06
C HIS A 124 16.91 2.99 -2.88
N GLY A 125 18.22 2.79 -2.69
CA GLY A 125 18.99 3.43 -1.63
C GLY A 125 19.05 4.95 -1.76
N LEU A 126 19.11 5.46 -3.00
CA LEU A 126 19.01 6.88 -3.29
C LEU A 126 17.66 7.47 -2.88
N GLY A 127 16.56 6.78 -3.18
CA GLY A 127 15.21 7.18 -2.72
C GLY A 127 15.12 7.24 -1.20
N LYS A 128 15.67 6.23 -0.50
CA LYS A 128 15.72 6.18 0.97
C LYS A 128 16.47 7.36 1.59
N TYR A 129 17.51 7.83 0.93
CA TYR A 129 18.31 8.96 1.43
C TYR A 129 17.62 10.31 1.26
N GLN A 130 16.64 10.42 0.37
CA GLN A 130 15.85 11.64 0.15
C GLN A 130 16.73 12.88 -0.10
N ALA A 131 17.87 12.69 -0.76
CA ALA A 131 18.77 13.80 -1.05
C ALA A 131 18.24 14.62 -2.23
N ASP A 132 17.88 15.89 -2.01
CA ASP A 132 17.24 16.77 -3.00
C ASP A 132 17.92 16.82 -4.38
N TYR A 133 19.25 16.69 -4.39
CA TYR A 133 20.06 16.77 -5.62
C TYR A 133 20.05 15.47 -6.44
N VAL A 134 19.42 14.41 -5.93
CA VAL A 134 19.25 13.13 -6.63
C VAL A 134 17.94 13.07 -7.42
N VAL A 135 16.96 13.90 -7.07
CA VAL A 135 15.66 13.98 -7.77
C VAL A 135 15.82 14.14 -9.29
N PRO A 136 16.71 15.00 -9.83
CA PRO A 136 16.92 15.09 -11.28
C PRO A 136 17.35 13.78 -11.94
N LEU A 137 18.23 13.01 -11.29
CA LEU A 137 18.68 11.70 -11.77
C LEU A 137 17.52 10.70 -11.78
N LEU A 138 16.72 10.66 -10.72
CA LEU A 138 15.58 9.74 -10.63
C LEU A 138 14.49 10.09 -11.66
N VAL A 139 14.27 11.39 -11.92
CA VAL A 139 13.39 11.85 -13.00
C VAL A 139 13.89 11.40 -14.37
N GLU A 140 15.19 11.57 -14.65
CA GLU A 140 15.80 11.12 -15.90
C GLU A 140 15.59 9.61 -16.10
N LEU A 141 15.89 8.81 -15.07
CA LEU A 141 15.74 7.36 -15.12
C LEU A 141 14.29 6.92 -15.31
N ALA A 142 13.33 7.55 -14.62
CA ALA A 142 11.92 7.23 -14.76
C ALA A 142 11.40 7.45 -16.19
N GLN A 143 11.96 8.44 -16.90
CA GLN A 143 11.55 8.81 -18.26
C GLN A 143 12.36 8.11 -19.37
N ASP A 144 13.53 7.56 -19.06
CA ASP A 144 14.42 6.99 -20.06
C ASP A 144 13.93 5.61 -20.54
N LYS A 145 13.33 5.58 -21.74
CA LYS A 145 12.85 4.35 -22.38
C LYS A 145 13.98 3.42 -22.88
N HIS A 146 15.24 3.81 -22.72
CA HIS A 146 16.40 2.99 -23.06
C HIS A 146 16.94 2.16 -21.88
N VAL A 147 16.59 2.51 -20.64
CA VAL A 147 16.89 1.66 -19.48
C VAL A 147 15.83 0.57 -19.33
N GLY A 148 16.15 -0.47 -18.56
CA GLY A 148 15.22 -1.55 -18.28
C GLY A 148 13.98 -1.05 -17.53
N GLN A 149 12.84 -1.71 -17.79
CA GLN A 149 11.59 -1.47 -17.09
C GLN A 149 11.76 -1.55 -15.55
N PRO A 150 12.52 -2.50 -14.98
CA PRO A 150 12.78 -2.52 -13.53
C PRO A 150 13.45 -1.25 -13.00
N GLU A 151 14.47 -0.71 -13.68
CA GLU A 151 15.14 0.52 -13.25
C GLU A 151 14.18 1.71 -13.25
N ARG A 152 13.27 1.79 -14.23
CA ARG A 152 12.27 2.85 -14.30
C ARG A 152 11.27 2.75 -13.16
N ILE A 153 10.76 1.56 -12.87
CA ILE A 153 9.86 1.31 -11.74
C ILE A 153 10.54 1.69 -10.43
N PHE A 154 11.78 1.24 -10.22
CA PHE A 154 12.55 1.59 -9.02
C PHE A 154 12.83 3.09 -8.92
N ALA A 155 13.05 3.78 -10.04
CA ALA A 155 13.22 5.23 -10.04
C ALA A 155 11.92 5.96 -9.67
N ILE A 156 10.77 5.49 -10.17
CA ILE A 156 9.44 5.99 -9.81
C ILE A 156 9.17 5.80 -8.31
N VAL A 157 9.43 4.60 -7.76
CA VAL A 157 9.33 4.32 -6.31
C VAL A 157 10.26 5.21 -5.50
N ALA A 158 11.51 5.37 -5.95
CA ALA A 158 12.47 6.23 -5.28
C ALA A 158 12.03 7.70 -5.27
N LEU A 159 11.36 8.19 -6.32
CA LEU A 159 10.80 9.54 -6.37
C LEU A 159 9.71 9.75 -5.31
N GLU A 160 8.79 8.79 -5.16
CA GLU A 160 7.78 8.86 -4.09
C GLU A 160 8.43 8.90 -2.71
N CYS A 161 9.43 8.06 -2.48
CA CYS A 161 10.17 8.05 -1.22
C CYS A 161 10.84 9.39 -0.91
N THR A 162 11.21 10.19 -1.93
CA THR A 162 11.76 11.54 -1.69
C THR A 162 10.71 12.53 -1.19
N GLY A 163 9.43 12.30 -1.49
CA GLY A 163 8.33 13.25 -1.22
C GLY A 163 8.42 14.55 -2.04
N ASP A 164 9.31 14.63 -3.03
CA ASP A 164 9.53 15.84 -3.80
C ASP A 164 8.46 16.02 -4.89
N LEU A 165 7.66 17.08 -4.76
CA LEU A 165 6.56 17.38 -5.68
C LEU A 165 7.00 17.69 -7.12
N ARG A 166 8.30 17.91 -7.36
CA ARG A 166 8.85 17.96 -8.72
C ARG A 166 8.65 16.66 -9.50
N ALA A 167 8.40 15.54 -8.80
CA ALA A 167 8.05 14.27 -9.42
C ALA A 167 6.64 14.27 -10.04
N VAL A 168 5.69 15.05 -9.51
CA VAL A 168 4.26 14.98 -9.92
C VAL A 168 4.07 15.17 -11.43
N PRO A 169 4.62 16.20 -12.10
CA PRO A 169 4.46 16.36 -13.55
C PRO A 169 5.08 15.21 -14.36
N VAL A 170 6.15 14.61 -13.84
CA VAL A 170 6.87 13.50 -14.48
C VAL A 170 6.04 12.22 -14.40
N LEU A 171 5.57 11.88 -13.20
CA LEU A 171 4.71 10.71 -13.00
C LEU A 171 3.40 10.86 -13.78
N HIS A 172 2.82 12.06 -13.83
CA HIS A 172 1.62 12.34 -14.62
C HIS A 172 1.84 12.12 -16.11
N ALA A 173 2.99 12.58 -16.64
CA ALA A 173 3.34 12.34 -18.03
C ALA A 173 3.54 10.84 -18.33
N ILE A 174 4.20 10.09 -17.44
CA ILE A 174 4.39 8.64 -17.57
C ILE A 174 3.04 7.91 -17.56
N MET A 175 2.17 8.22 -16.58
CA MET A 175 0.83 7.64 -16.47
C MET A 175 0.01 7.76 -17.76
N LEU A 176 0.14 8.90 -18.45
CA LEU A 176 -0.60 9.24 -19.67
C LEU A 176 0.05 8.75 -20.98
N ASP A 177 1.27 8.22 -20.93
CA ASP A 177 2.00 7.76 -22.12
C ASP A 177 1.42 6.42 -22.61
N ASP A 178 0.56 6.47 -23.62
CA ASP A 178 -0.19 5.31 -24.13
C ASP A 178 0.66 4.27 -24.86
N VAL A 179 1.90 4.62 -25.23
CA VAL A 179 2.86 3.70 -25.84
C VAL A 179 3.88 3.13 -24.84
N ASP A 180 3.81 3.56 -23.58
CA ASP A 180 4.65 3.03 -22.52
C ASP A 180 4.11 1.72 -21.95
N ASP A 181 4.98 1.01 -21.24
CA ASP A 181 4.66 -0.24 -20.57
C ASP A 181 3.57 -0.03 -19.49
N VAL A 182 2.62 -0.96 -19.45
CA VAL A 182 1.44 -0.87 -18.59
C VAL A 182 1.80 -0.86 -17.11
N GLU A 183 2.79 -1.65 -16.70
CA GLU A 183 3.24 -1.74 -15.30
C GLU A 183 3.89 -0.42 -14.88
N VAL A 184 4.74 0.16 -15.74
CA VAL A 184 5.37 1.46 -15.46
C VAL A 184 4.33 2.57 -15.30
N ARG A 185 3.32 2.59 -16.18
CA ARG A 185 2.21 3.55 -16.11
C ARG A 185 1.35 3.35 -14.86
N ALA A 186 1.11 2.10 -14.50
CA ALA A 186 0.34 1.72 -13.31
C ALA A 186 1.04 2.15 -12.02
N VAL A 187 2.33 1.87 -11.89
CA VAL A 187 3.14 2.33 -10.75
C VAL A 187 3.14 3.87 -10.69
N ALA A 188 3.23 4.57 -11.83
CA ALA A 188 3.11 6.02 -11.84
C ALA A 188 1.74 6.51 -11.34
N ALA A 189 0.64 5.84 -11.71
CA ALA A 189 -0.71 6.15 -11.23
C ALA A 189 -0.86 5.90 -9.71
N GLU A 190 -0.33 4.77 -9.21
CA GLU A 190 -0.30 4.44 -7.78
C GLU A 190 0.43 5.53 -6.99
N LEU A 191 1.66 5.86 -7.38
CA LEU A 191 2.47 6.78 -6.60
C LEU A 191 1.98 8.23 -6.69
N LEU A 192 1.41 8.65 -7.83
CA LEU A 192 0.67 9.92 -7.89
C LEU A 192 -0.45 9.98 -6.86
N SER A 193 -1.12 8.85 -6.61
CA SER A 193 -2.21 8.76 -5.63
C SER A 193 -1.72 8.86 -4.19
N HIS A 194 -0.50 8.40 -3.88
CA HIS A 194 0.14 8.62 -2.57
C HIS A 194 0.51 10.08 -2.33
N MET A 195 0.82 10.82 -3.41
CA MET A 195 1.16 12.25 -3.35
C MET A 195 -0.08 13.17 -3.36
N ALA A 196 -1.28 12.60 -3.18
CA ALA A 196 -2.55 13.29 -3.35
C ALA A 196 -2.77 14.47 -2.40
N GLU A 197 -2.32 14.36 -1.15
CA GLU A 197 -2.53 15.44 -0.16
C GLU A 197 -1.71 16.69 -0.50
N GLN A 198 -0.61 16.53 -1.23
CA GLN A 198 0.37 17.57 -1.53
C GLN A 198 0.29 18.07 -2.98
N ALA A 199 -0.31 17.30 -3.88
CA ALA A 199 -0.52 17.65 -5.29
C ALA A 199 -1.86 18.38 -5.52
N ASP A 200 -1.95 19.13 -6.63
CA ASP A 200 -3.22 19.74 -7.08
C ASP A 200 -4.13 18.67 -7.73
N MET A 201 -4.64 17.76 -6.91
CA MET A 201 -5.43 16.58 -7.33
C MET A 201 -6.68 16.87 -8.16
N PRO A 202 -7.42 17.99 -7.98
CA PRO A 202 -8.52 18.34 -8.88
C PRO A 202 -8.14 18.36 -10.36
N THR A 203 -6.89 18.67 -10.68
CA THR A 203 -6.42 18.71 -12.08
C THR A 203 -6.19 17.32 -12.68
N LEU A 204 -5.89 16.31 -11.85
CA LEU A 204 -5.61 14.94 -12.28
C LEU A 204 -6.87 14.09 -12.45
N LEU A 205 -7.98 14.50 -11.84
CA LEU A 205 -9.23 13.74 -11.81
C LEU A 205 -9.72 13.26 -13.19
N PRO A 206 -9.75 14.09 -14.26
CA PRO A 206 -10.20 13.62 -15.58
C PRO A 206 -9.38 12.44 -16.12
N ASP A 207 -8.09 12.41 -15.81
CA ASP A 207 -7.17 11.37 -16.25
C ASP A 207 -7.39 10.08 -15.46
N PHE A 208 -7.59 10.16 -14.14
CA PHE A 208 -7.97 9.00 -13.33
C PHE A 208 -9.32 8.40 -13.77
N VAL A 209 -10.31 9.24 -14.10
CA VAL A 209 -11.59 8.79 -14.66
C VAL A 209 -11.41 8.08 -16.02
N LYS A 210 -10.46 8.55 -16.85
CA LYS A 210 -10.12 7.90 -18.11
C LYS A 210 -9.42 6.55 -17.86
N LEU A 211 -8.48 6.49 -16.92
CA LEU A 211 -7.75 5.26 -16.59
C LEU A 211 -8.66 4.19 -15.98
N LEU A 212 -9.69 4.56 -15.19
CA LEU A 212 -10.69 3.63 -14.67
C LEU A 212 -11.50 2.93 -15.79
N GLN A 213 -11.45 3.44 -17.02
CA GLN A 213 -12.09 2.84 -18.20
C GLN A 213 -11.10 2.19 -19.16
N HIS A 214 -9.83 2.03 -18.75
CA HIS A 214 -8.77 1.46 -19.57
C HIS A 214 -8.89 -0.06 -19.72
N GLU A 215 -8.33 -0.65 -20.78
CA GLU A 215 -8.42 -2.10 -21.01
C GLU A 215 -7.60 -2.94 -20.01
N SER A 216 -6.48 -2.40 -19.53
CA SER A 216 -5.64 -3.01 -18.49
C SER A 216 -6.34 -2.97 -17.12
N VAL A 217 -6.45 -4.13 -16.47
CA VAL A 217 -6.96 -4.26 -15.09
C VAL A 217 -6.11 -3.47 -14.09
N GLU A 218 -4.80 -3.41 -14.30
CA GLU A 218 -3.86 -2.76 -13.39
C GLU A 218 -4.05 -1.24 -13.38
N LEU A 219 -4.18 -0.63 -14.57
CA LEU A 219 -4.47 0.80 -14.68
C LEU A 219 -5.85 1.15 -14.11
N ARG A 220 -6.85 0.28 -14.27
CA ARG A 220 -8.17 0.49 -13.66
C ARG A 220 -8.13 0.38 -12.14
N PHE A 221 -7.39 -0.59 -11.60
CA PHE A 221 -7.25 -0.79 -10.16
C PHE A 221 -6.59 0.42 -9.49
N TRP A 222 -5.44 0.87 -10.00
CA TRP A 222 -4.75 2.04 -9.44
C TRP A 222 -5.49 3.35 -9.69
N ALA A 223 -6.28 3.43 -10.77
CA ALA A 223 -7.19 4.54 -10.95
C ALA A 223 -8.31 4.57 -9.91
N ALA A 224 -8.90 3.41 -9.59
CA ALA A 224 -9.90 3.30 -8.54
C ALA A 224 -9.32 3.73 -7.19
N PHE A 225 -8.12 3.26 -6.84
CA PHE A 225 -7.39 3.67 -5.64
C PHE A 225 -7.18 5.19 -5.58
N GLY A 226 -6.66 5.80 -6.66
CA GLY A 226 -6.47 7.24 -6.72
C GLY A 226 -7.76 8.05 -6.63
N LEU A 227 -8.88 7.52 -7.13
CA LEU A 227 -10.19 8.18 -6.97
C LEU A 227 -10.69 8.13 -5.52
N VAL A 228 -10.29 7.13 -4.73
CA VAL A 228 -10.56 7.11 -3.28
C VAL A 228 -9.79 8.23 -2.58
N THR A 229 -8.52 8.47 -2.93
CA THR A 229 -7.74 9.57 -2.32
C THR A 229 -8.25 10.96 -2.71
N MET A 230 -8.93 11.06 -3.86
CA MET A 230 -9.63 12.25 -4.32
C MET A 230 -11.06 12.40 -3.76
N ALA A 231 -11.57 11.40 -3.03
CA ALA A 231 -12.93 11.37 -2.53
C ALA A 231 -13.11 12.56 -1.57
N GLY A 232 -13.93 13.53 -1.98
CA GLY A 232 -13.94 14.88 -1.38
C GLY A 232 -14.20 15.98 -2.40
N LEU A 233 -13.74 15.72 -3.63
CA LEU A 233 -14.00 16.56 -4.78
C LEU A 233 -15.39 16.19 -5.33
N ASP A 234 -16.40 17.03 -5.06
CA ASP A 234 -17.73 16.86 -5.64
C ASP A 234 -17.69 17.08 -7.15
N VAL A 235 -17.40 16.00 -7.89
CA VAL A 235 -17.31 16.02 -9.34
C VAL A 235 -18.38 15.10 -9.92
N PRO A 236 -19.51 15.64 -10.38
CA PRO A 236 -20.61 14.85 -10.96
C PRO A 236 -20.19 13.87 -12.07
N ALA A 237 -19.09 14.15 -12.77
CA ALA A 237 -18.58 13.30 -13.84
C ALA A 237 -18.01 11.95 -13.36
N VAL A 238 -17.62 11.83 -12.08
CA VAL A 238 -17.00 10.60 -11.55
C VAL A 238 -18.03 9.50 -11.26
N LEU A 239 -19.24 9.89 -10.84
CA LEU A 239 -20.26 8.96 -10.35
C LEU A 239 -20.66 7.89 -11.37
N PRO A 240 -21.00 8.21 -12.65
CA PRO A 240 -21.41 7.17 -13.60
C PRO A 240 -20.29 6.16 -13.90
N VAL A 241 -19.03 6.60 -13.85
CA VAL A 241 -17.87 5.75 -14.13
C VAL A 241 -17.57 4.85 -12.93
N LEU A 242 -17.58 5.40 -11.72
CA LEU A 242 -17.45 4.61 -10.48
C LEU A 242 -18.59 3.61 -10.32
N ASP A 243 -19.83 4.04 -10.54
CA ASP A 243 -21.01 3.17 -10.45
C ASP A 243 -20.90 1.98 -11.42
N ARG A 244 -20.49 2.23 -12.67
CA ARG A 244 -20.23 1.15 -13.63
C ARG A 244 -19.06 0.24 -13.20
N ALA A 245 -17.96 0.80 -12.69
CA ALA A 245 -16.82 0.00 -12.25
C ALA A 245 -17.21 -0.92 -11.07
N VAL A 246 -17.88 -0.38 -10.05
CA VAL A 246 -18.38 -1.15 -8.91
C VAL A 246 -19.38 -2.21 -9.39
N ALA A 247 -20.24 -1.88 -10.34
CA ALA A 247 -21.27 -2.82 -10.81
C ALA A 247 -20.74 -3.98 -11.67
N TYR A 248 -19.68 -3.78 -12.46
CA TYR A 248 -19.36 -4.72 -13.54
C TYR A 248 -17.88 -5.10 -13.67
N ASP A 249 -16.97 -4.44 -12.95
CA ASP A 249 -15.53 -4.68 -13.10
C ASP A 249 -15.01 -5.62 -12.00
N ASP A 250 -15.44 -6.88 -12.08
CA ASP A 250 -14.99 -7.93 -11.16
C ASP A 250 -13.58 -8.46 -11.47
N ALA A 251 -12.84 -7.81 -12.38
CA ALA A 251 -11.48 -8.20 -12.74
C ALA A 251 -10.56 -8.04 -11.52
N VAL A 252 -9.80 -9.10 -11.22
CA VAL A 252 -8.85 -9.14 -10.11
C VAL A 252 -7.46 -8.81 -10.62
N LEU A 253 -6.82 -7.82 -9.99
CA LEU A 253 -5.39 -7.56 -10.20
C LEU A 253 -4.58 -8.61 -9.41
N PRO A 254 -3.66 -9.36 -10.04
CA PRO A 254 -2.83 -10.32 -9.32
C PRO A 254 -2.09 -9.68 -8.15
N GLY A 255 -2.35 -10.20 -6.96
CA GLY A 255 -1.74 -9.76 -5.70
C GLY A 255 -2.63 -8.86 -4.88
N TRP A 256 -3.76 -8.47 -5.46
CA TRP A 256 -4.75 -7.54 -4.92
C TRP A 256 -6.16 -8.17 -5.05
N TRP A 257 -7.21 -7.35 -4.93
CA TRP A 257 -8.62 -7.74 -5.08
C TRP A 257 -9.21 -7.18 -6.38
N SER A 258 -10.54 -7.24 -6.54
CA SER A 258 -11.21 -6.78 -7.76
C SER A 258 -11.30 -5.26 -7.86
N VAL A 259 -11.31 -4.75 -9.10
CA VAL A 259 -11.50 -3.31 -9.37
C VAL A 259 -12.84 -2.82 -8.80
N SER A 260 -13.90 -3.62 -8.86
CA SER A 260 -15.20 -3.32 -8.24
C SER A 260 -15.06 -2.98 -6.75
N ARG A 261 -14.34 -3.81 -5.99
CA ARG A 261 -14.14 -3.62 -4.55
C ARG A 261 -13.21 -2.46 -4.22
N GLU A 262 -12.27 -2.14 -5.12
CA GLU A 262 -11.39 -0.99 -4.99
C GLU A 262 -12.09 0.34 -5.30
N ALA A 263 -13.00 0.35 -6.27
CA ALA A 263 -13.77 1.55 -6.63
C ALA A 263 -14.91 1.86 -5.65
N ALA A 264 -15.37 0.87 -4.88
CA ALA A 264 -16.54 1.01 -4.00
C ALA A 264 -16.42 2.13 -2.95
N PRO A 265 -15.28 2.31 -2.24
CA PRO A 265 -15.13 3.42 -1.29
C PRO A 265 -15.28 4.80 -1.94
N ALA A 266 -14.74 5.00 -3.15
CA ALA A 266 -14.87 6.26 -3.87
C ALA A 266 -16.34 6.54 -4.24
N LEU A 267 -17.07 5.53 -4.71
CA LEU A 267 -18.50 5.65 -5.04
C LEU A 267 -19.32 6.02 -3.80
N GLU A 268 -19.14 5.25 -2.73
CA GLU A 268 -19.88 5.39 -1.49
C GLU A 268 -19.61 6.73 -0.80
N TYR A 269 -18.34 7.15 -0.74
CA TYR A 269 -17.99 8.45 -0.18
C TYR A 269 -18.59 9.60 -0.99
N THR A 270 -18.55 9.51 -2.33
CA THR A 270 -19.16 10.53 -3.20
C THR A 270 -20.67 10.66 -2.95
N TRP A 271 -21.38 9.54 -2.79
CA TRP A 271 -22.80 9.57 -2.42
C TRP A 271 -23.05 10.11 -1.02
N TYR A 272 -22.23 9.69 -0.05
CA TYR A 272 -22.33 10.16 1.33
C TYR A 272 -22.21 11.68 1.42
N GLN A 273 -21.24 12.27 0.74
CA GLN A 273 -21.06 13.72 0.72
C GLN A 273 -22.23 14.48 0.09
N ARG A 274 -22.86 13.90 -0.93
CA ARG A 274 -24.02 14.52 -1.61
C ARG A 274 -25.29 14.50 -0.78
N LEU A 275 -25.49 13.42 -0.03
CA LEU A 275 -26.69 13.21 0.78
C LEU A 275 -26.54 13.72 2.22
N ALA A 276 -25.31 13.92 2.68
CA ALA A 276 -25.03 14.61 3.92
C ALA A 276 -25.49 16.08 3.79
N VAL A 277 -26.51 16.46 4.56
CA VAL A 277 -26.97 17.85 4.68
C VAL A 277 -25.97 18.62 5.55
N CYS A 278 -24.75 18.83 5.05
CA CYS A 278 -23.76 19.68 5.70
C CYS A 278 -23.98 21.12 5.20
N THR A 279 -24.67 21.98 5.97
CA THR A 279 -24.74 23.44 5.71
C THR A 279 -23.39 24.13 5.85
N ASP A 280 -22.40 23.41 6.38
CA ASP A 280 -21.02 23.84 6.53
C ASP A 280 -20.11 22.68 6.11
N ARG A 281 -19.48 22.79 4.94
CA ARG A 281 -18.55 21.77 4.39
C ARG A 281 -17.30 21.63 5.27
N GLU A 282 -17.05 22.56 6.20
CA GLU A 282 -15.92 22.51 7.13
C GLU A 282 -16.25 21.82 8.47
N SER A 283 -17.52 21.52 8.75
CA SER A 283 -17.95 20.81 9.96
C SER A 283 -17.45 19.36 10.01
N CYS A 284 -16.93 18.93 11.16
CA CYS A 284 -16.36 17.60 11.43
C CYS A 284 -17.23 16.41 10.99
N CYS A 285 -18.56 16.56 10.94
CA CYS A 285 -19.50 15.44 10.73
C CYS A 285 -19.35 14.74 9.37
N CYS A 286 -18.82 15.43 8.35
CA CYS A 286 -18.62 14.87 7.01
C CYS A 286 -17.21 14.22 6.85
N ARG A 287 -16.30 14.38 7.82
CA ARG A 287 -14.92 13.79 7.80
C ARG A 287 -14.77 12.49 8.58
N SER A 288 -15.72 12.12 9.45
CA SER A 288 -15.61 10.95 10.34
C SER A 288 -16.32 9.70 9.83
N ALA A 289 -16.95 9.73 8.65
CA ALA A 289 -17.64 8.57 8.08
C ALA A 289 -16.65 7.64 7.37
N GLY A 290 -16.62 6.38 7.78
CA GLY A 290 -15.90 5.32 7.07
C GLY A 290 -16.82 4.60 6.09
N THR A 291 -16.25 4.01 5.04
CA THR A 291 -16.95 3.06 4.15
C THR A 291 -16.57 1.64 4.52
N TYR A 292 -17.56 0.76 4.61
CA TYR A 292 -17.43 -0.61 5.06
C TYR A 292 -18.17 -1.56 4.13
N LEU A 293 -17.74 -2.82 4.15
CA LEU A 293 -18.34 -3.89 3.39
C LEU A 293 -18.69 -5.05 4.33
N ILE A 294 -19.94 -5.52 4.28
CA ILE A 294 -20.31 -6.83 4.80
C ILE A 294 -20.33 -7.81 3.64
N SER A 295 -19.52 -8.87 3.72
CA SER A 295 -19.44 -9.90 2.67
C SER A 295 -19.31 -11.29 3.30
N PRO A 296 -19.92 -12.34 2.70
CA PRO A 296 -19.62 -13.72 3.06
C PRO A 296 -18.29 -14.21 2.45
N LEU A 297 -17.76 -13.50 1.45
CA LEU A 297 -16.52 -13.84 0.76
C LEU A 297 -15.30 -13.30 1.51
N TRP A 298 -14.12 -13.83 1.17
CA TRP A 298 -12.83 -13.23 1.47
C TRP A 298 -12.61 -12.05 0.54
N GLU A 299 -12.51 -10.87 1.11
CA GLU A 299 -12.28 -9.62 0.39
C GLU A 299 -10.90 -9.08 0.83
N TYR A 300 -10.37 -8.11 0.07
CA TYR A 300 -9.24 -7.30 0.52
C TYR A 300 -8.00 -8.11 0.98
N GLU A 301 -7.41 -7.81 2.14
CA GLU A 301 -6.19 -8.46 2.63
C GLU A 301 -6.36 -9.97 2.82
N ASP A 302 -7.54 -10.42 3.27
CA ASP A 302 -7.81 -11.85 3.40
C ASP A 302 -7.81 -12.56 2.04
N TYR A 303 -8.32 -11.90 0.99
CA TYR A 303 -8.23 -12.41 -0.38
C TYR A 303 -6.76 -12.49 -0.84
N MET A 304 -5.99 -11.43 -0.61
CA MET A 304 -4.57 -11.37 -0.98
C MET A 304 -3.78 -12.50 -0.32
N GLN A 305 -3.96 -12.70 0.98
CA GLN A 305 -3.24 -13.74 1.74
C GLN A 305 -3.57 -15.14 1.24
N ARG A 306 -4.82 -15.40 0.89
CA ARG A 306 -5.27 -16.71 0.38
C ARG A 306 -4.84 -16.98 -1.05
N SER A 307 -4.69 -15.93 -1.84
CA SER A 307 -4.21 -16.03 -3.22
C SER A 307 -2.69 -16.27 -3.30
N ARG A 308 -1.96 -16.16 -2.18
CA ARG A 308 -0.51 -16.43 -2.14
C ARG A 308 -0.23 -17.90 -1.89
N VAL A 309 0.47 -18.54 -2.84
CA VAL A 309 0.94 -19.93 -2.75
C VAL A 309 2.44 -19.95 -2.99
N GLY A 310 3.23 -19.91 -1.91
CA GLY A 310 4.68 -19.76 -2.01
C GLY A 310 5.05 -18.35 -2.48
N ALA A 311 5.81 -18.27 -3.58
CA ALA A 311 6.13 -17.00 -4.24
C ALA A 311 5.09 -16.59 -5.31
N ASP A 312 4.20 -17.51 -5.69
CA ASP A 312 3.22 -17.29 -6.75
C ASP A 312 1.92 -16.70 -6.20
N ILE A 313 1.24 -15.92 -7.04
CA ILE A 313 -0.07 -15.36 -6.76
C ILE A 313 -1.09 -16.00 -7.71
N VAL A 314 -2.00 -16.77 -7.13
CA VAL A 314 -3.00 -17.57 -7.85
C VAL A 314 -4.39 -17.18 -7.34
N PRO A 315 -5.22 -16.49 -8.15
CA PRO A 315 -6.62 -16.26 -7.83
C PRO A 315 -7.35 -17.57 -7.56
N PHE A 316 -8.21 -17.57 -6.54
CA PHE A 316 -9.04 -18.73 -6.20
C PHE A 316 -10.53 -18.40 -6.32
N GLU A 317 -11.31 -19.39 -6.75
CA GLU A 317 -12.76 -19.25 -6.79
C GLU A 317 -13.35 -19.34 -5.39
N GLN A 318 -14.22 -18.39 -5.08
CA GLN A 318 -14.99 -18.34 -3.85
C GLN A 318 -16.46 -18.54 -4.19
N GLN A 319 -17.17 -19.33 -3.39
CA GLN A 319 -18.59 -19.57 -3.59
C GLN A 319 -19.34 -19.29 -2.30
N SER A 320 -20.49 -18.64 -2.44
CA SER A 320 -21.50 -18.47 -1.40
C SER A 320 -22.86 -18.78 -2.01
N ASP A 321 -23.69 -19.49 -1.26
CA ASP A 321 -25.10 -19.77 -1.58
C ASP A 321 -26.06 -18.73 -0.97
N LEU A 322 -25.52 -17.68 -0.35
CA LEU A 322 -26.31 -16.54 0.11
C LEU A 322 -26.92 -15.84 -1.12
N ASP A 323 -28.20 -15.48 -1.06
CA ASP A 323 -28.88 -14.69 -2.09
C ASP A 323 -29.87 -13.78 -1.37
N VAL A 324 -29.50 -12.52 -1.20
CA VAL A 324 -30.30 -11.54 -0.45
C VAL A 324 -31.29 -10.89 -1.40
N ASP A 325 -32.58 -11.18 -1.21
CA ASP A 325 -33.64 -10.53 -1.97
C ASP A 325 -33.81 -9.06 -1.53
N PRO A 326 -33.78 -8.09 -2.46
CA PRO A 326 -33.84 -6.67 -2.13
C PRO A 326 -35.18 -6.25 -1.51
N ASP A 327 -36.29 -6.80 -1.96
CA ASP A 327 -37.61 -6.46 -1.41
C ASP A 327 -37.78 -7.02 0.00
N TRP A 328 -37.29 -8.23 0.24
CA TRP A 328 -37.22 -8.83 1.57
C TRP A 328 -36.35 -7.98 2.52
N LEU A 329 -35.16 -7.58 2.09
CA LEU A 329 -34.25 -6.76 2.92
C LEU A 329 -34.86 -5.39 3.22
N ALA A 330 -35.51 -4.75 2.24
CA ALA A 330 -36.25 -3.50 2.47
C ALA A 330 -37.36 -3.68 3.53
N GLY A 331 -38.07 -4.81 3.51
CA GLY A 331 -39.04 -5.18 4.54
C GLY A 331 -38.43 -5.35 5.93
N GLN A 332 -37.24 -5.96 6.04
CA GLN A 332 -36.51 -6.07 7.31
C GLN A 332 -36.06 -4.70 7.82
N LEU A 333 -35.54 -3.85 6.93
CA LEU A 333 -35.13 -2.48 7.25
C LEU A 333 -36.30 -1.66 7.80
N ALA A 334 -37.46 -1.70 7.13
CA ALA A 334 -38.65 -0.96 7.58
C ALA A 334 -39.19 -1.44 8.94
N GLN A 335 -38.98 -2.71 9.29
CA GLN A 335 -39.33 -3.24 10.62
C GLN A 335 -38.38 -2.75 11.72
N GLN A 336 -37.09 -2.70 11.43
CA GLN A 336 -36.07 -2.29 12.41
C GLN A 336 -35.95 -0.77 12.55
N TRP A 337 -36.05 -0.05 11.42
CA TRP A 337 -35.97 1.40 11.32
C TRP A 337 -37.18 1.91 10.53
N PRO A 338 -38.31 2.23 11.20
CA PRO A 338 -39.54 2.69 10.53
C PRO A 338 -39.37 3.96 9.71
N ASP A 339 -38.41 4.81 10.07
CA ASP A 339 -38.09 6.07 9.38
C ASP A 339 -37.00 5.89 8.29
N ALA A 340 -36.61 4.66 7.97
CA ALA A 340 -35.65 4.37 6.92
C ALA A 340 -36.12 4.92 5.57
N GLN A 341 -35.25 5.66 4.90
CA GLN A 341 -35.50 6.13 3.54
C GLN A 341 -34.86 5.14 2.57
N ILE A 342 -35.65 4.64 1.62
CA ILE A 342 -35.23 3.63 0.65
C ILE A 342 -35.06 4.26 -0.74
N ASN A 343 -34.05 3.81 -1.47
CA ASN A 343 -33.66 4.25 -2.81
C ASN A 343 -33.42 5.76 -2.88
N VAL A 344 -32.56 6.26 -1.99
CA VAL A 344 -32.30 7.70 -1.83
C VAL A 344 -31.28 8.26 -2.82
N ARG A 345 -30.47 7.38 -3.44
CA ARG A 345 -29.48 7.78 -4.45
C ARG A 345 -30.19 7.97 -5.81
N HIS A 346 -30.06 9.16 -6.38
CA HIS A 346 -30.72 9.53 -7.63
C HIS A 346 -29.76 10.14 -8.67
N PRO A 347 -29.67 9.58 -9.90
CA PRO A 347 -30.36 8.37 -10.37
C PRO A 347 -29.96 7.11 -9.58
N GLN A 348 -30.79 6.07 -9.63
CA GLN A 348 -30.50 4.81 -8.93
C GLN A 348 -29.17 4.23 -9.46
N PRO A 349 -28.19 3.93 -8.60
CA PRO A 349 -26.92 3.34 -9.01
C PRO A 349 -27.10 1.95 -9.64
N GLU A 350 -26.40 1.67 -10.73
CA GLU A 350 -26.35 0.34 -11.34
C GLU A 350 -25.69 -0.70 -10.42
N ALA A 351 -24.82 -0.27 -9.50
CA ALA A 351 -24.15 -1.13 -8.54
C ALA A 351 -25.07 -1.61 -7.41
N LEU A 352 -26.14 -0.87 -7.10
CA LEU A 352 -26.97 -1.11 -5.92
C LEU A 352 -28.42 -1.47 -6.31
N LEU A 353 -28.84 -2.70 -6.00
CA LEU A 353 -30.23 -3.14 -6.23
C LEU A 353 -31.21 -2.52 -5.23
N LEU A 354 -30.71 -2.22 -4.04
CA LEU A 354 -31.41 -1.54 -2.96
C LEU A 354 -30.42 -0.59 -2.31
N ASP A 355 -30.83 0.63 -2.03
CA ASP A 355 -30.02 1.57 -1.26
C ASP A 355 -30.86 2.27 -0.20
N TRP A 356 -30.25 2.72 0.89
CA TRP A 356 -30.98 3.33 1.99
C TRP A 356 -30.19 4.40 2.71
N ARG A 357 -30.93 5.25 3.41
CA ARG A 357 -30.44 6.18 4.42
C ARG A 357 -31.15 5.91 5.74
N LEU A 358 -30.34 5.81 6.80
CA LEU A 358 -30.78 5.74 8.18
C LEU A 358 -30.26 6.96 8.93
N ASP A 359 -31.11 7.58 9.76
CA ASP A 359 -30.68 8.54 10.75
C ASP A 359 -30.38 7.78 12.05
N MET A 360 -29.09 7.55 12.30
CA MET A 360 -28.57 6.74 13.40
C MET A 360 -28.10 7.64 14.56
N PRO A 361 -27.86 7.09 15.77
CA PRO A 361 -27.48 7.89 16.93
C PRO A 361 -26.25 8.78 16.76
N ASN A 362 -25.25 8.35 15.96
CA ASN A 362 -24.01 9.09 15.74
C ASN A 362 -23.99 9.83 14.39
N GLY A 363 -25.05 9.74 13.59
CA GLY A 363 -25.18 10.52 12.36
C GLY A 363 -25.99 9.84 11.27
N MET A 364 -25.91 10.41 10.06
CA MET A 364 -26.44 9.75 8.87
C MET A 364 -25.61 8.50 8.58
N MET A 365 -26.28 7.40 8.25
CA MET A 365 -25.64 6.22 7.68
C MET A 365 -26.30 5.88 6.36
N LEU A 366 -25.50 5.76 5.31
CA LEU A 366 -25.94 5.17 4.05
C LEU A 366 -25.65 3.68 4.06
N GLY A 367 -26.48 2.94 3.36
CA GLY A 367 -26.13 1.58 2.97
C GLY A 367 -26.69 1.22 1.60
N GLY A 368 -26.29 0.06 1.12
CA GLY A 368 -26.79 -0.49 -0.12
C GLY A 368 -26.47 -1.96 -0.27
N LEU A 369 -27.41 -2.70 -0.87
CA LEU A 369 -27.20 -4.07 -1.30
C LEU A 369 -26.61 -4.03 -2.70
N HIS A 370 -25.38 -4.52 -2.82
CA HIS A 370 -24.72 -4.67 -4.11
C HIS A 370 -25.49 -5.65 -5.00
N ARG A 371 -25.34 -5.47 -6.31
CA ARG A 371 -26.03 -6.27 -7.33
C ARG A 371 -25.64 -7.74 -7.40
N ASP A 372 -24.55 -8.13 -6.77
CA ASP A 372 -24.23 -9.54 -6.55
C ASP A 372 -25.17 -10.22 -5.52
N ARG A 373 -26.01 -9.44 -4.82
CA ARG A 373 -26.94 -9.90 -3.77
C ARG A 373 -26.25 -10.56 -2.58
N LEU A 374 -24.95 -10.34 -2.43
CA LEU A 374 -24.10 -10.86 -1.36
C LEU A 374 -23.57 -9.72 -0.49
N ALA A 375 -23.01 -8.70 -1.14
CA ALA A 375 -22.31 -7.61 -0.50
C ALA A 375 -23.27 -6.52 -0.04
N VAL A 376 -23.08 -6.05 1.20
CA VAL A 376 -23.77 -4.87 1.74
C VAL A 376 -22.73 -3.80 2.04
N PHE A 377 -22.81 -2.67 1.36
CA PHE A 377 -22.01 -1.48 1.65
C PHE A 377 -22.66 -0.65 2.75
N LEU A 378 -21.84 -0.08 3.63
CA LEU A 378 -22.26 0.81 4.70
C LEU A 378 -21.31 1.99 4.80
N THR A 379 -21.85 3.20 4.88
CA THR A 379 -21.06 4.44 4.98
C THR A 379 -21.60 5.31 6.10
N GLY A 380 -20.78 5.54 7.12
CA GLY A 380 -21.18 6.29 8.33
C GLY A 380 -20.22 6.10 9.50
N ASP A 381 -20.71 6.43 10.71
CA ASP A 381 -19.95 6.25 11.95
C ASP A 381 -19.69 4.76 12.24
N THR A 382 -18.47 4.43 12.69
CA THR A 382 -18.05 3.04 12.92
C THR A 382 -18.94 2.29 13.92
N LEU A 383 -19.45 2.96 14.96
CA LEU A 383 -20.29 2.33 15.98
C LEU A 383 -21.70 2.04 15.45
N ASP A 384 -22.24 2.94 14.64
CA ASP A 384 -23.54 2.74 13.97
C ASP A 384 -23.45 1.62 12.93
N VAL A 385 -22.34 1.56 12.18
CA VAL A 385 -22.03 0.46 11.25
C VAL A 385 -21.95 -0.87 11.99
N ALA A 386 -21.21 -0.93 13.10
CA ALA A 386 -21.12 -2.14 13.91
C ALA A 386 -22.48 -2.59 14.46
N THR A 387 -23.34 -1.63 14.83
CA THR A 387 -24.71 -1.89 15.28
C THR A 387 -25.55 -2.48 14.15
N PHE A 388 -25.50 -1.90 12.96
CA PHE A 388 -26.18 -2.45 11.78
C PHE A 388 -25.67 -3.85 11.43
N ALA A 389 -24.34 -4.05 11.43
CA ALA A 389 -23.73 -5.32 11.07
C ALA A 389 -24.20 -6.48 11.98
N LEU A 390 -24.35 -6.24 13.28
CA LEU A 390 -24.87 -7.23 14.24
C LEU A 390 -26.36 -7.50 14.03
N TRP A 391 -27.16 -6.47 13.74
CA TRP A 391 -28.56 -6.66 13.38
C TRP A 391 -28.69 -7.49 12.10
N TYR A 392 -27.92 -7.15 11.06
CA TYR A 392 -27.92 -7.84 9.78
C TYR A 392 -27.53 -9.32 9.94
N ARG A 393 -26.50 -9.60 10.74
CA ARG A 393 -26.13 -10.96 11.16
C ARG A 393 -27.29 -11.70 11.86
N GLY A 394 -28.13 -11.00 12.61
CA GLY A 394 -29.31 -11.59 13.28
C GLY A 394 -30.41 -12.06 12.33
N ILE A 395 -30.56 -11.41 11.16
CA ILE A 395 -31.61 -11.74 10.18
C ILE A 395 -31.13 -12.71 9.08
N ILE A 396 -29.82 -12.82 8.86
CA ILE A 396 -29.24 -13.79 7.93
C ILE A 396 -29.15 -15.17 8.60
N PRO A 397 -29.40 -16.28 7.88
CA PRO A 397 -29.25 -17.63 8.43
C PRO A 397 -27.81 -17.95 8.90
N PRO A 398 -27.63 -18.61 10.06
CA PRO A 398 -26.34 -18.77 10.73
C PRO A 398 -25.31 -19.61 9.96
N GLN A 399 -25.73 -20.38 8.95
CA GLN A 399 -24.79 -21.15 8.12
C GLN A 399 -23.93 -20.27 7.21
N HIS A 400 -24.38 -19.06 6.87
CA HIS A 400 -23.60 -18.14 6.06
C HIS A 400 -22.71 -17.31 7.00
N THR A 401 -21.39 -17.47 6.89
CA THR A 401 -20.45 -16.58 7.57
C THR A 401 -20.57 -15.17 6.99
N LEU A 402 -20.48 -14.14 7.83
CA LEU A 402 -20.39 -12.75 7.39
C LEU A 402 -19.19 -12.08 8.04
N ARG A 403 -18.45 -11.32 7.24
CA ARG A 403 -17.32 -10.51 7.70
C ARG A 403 -17.60 -9.04 7.42
N LEU A 404 -17.19 -8.19 8.35
CA LEU A 404 -17.18 -6.75 8.21
C LEU A 404 -15.75 -6.31 7.89
N TYR A 405 -15.60 -5.61 6.78
CA TYR A 405 -14.33 -5.07 6.30
C TYR A 405 -14.34 -3.56 6.36
N TRP A 406 -13.22 -2.96 6.71
CA TRP A 406 -12.96 -1.52 6.61
C TRP A 406 -11.88 -1.27 5.55
N TRP A 407 -12.31 -1.15 4.29
CA TRP A 407 -11.45 -1.13 3.09
C TRP A 407 -10.47 -2.33 3.10
N ALA A 408 -9.19 -2.10 2.78
CA ALA A 408 -8.15 -3.09 2.54
C ALA A 408 -7.71 -3.92 3.77
N ASP A 409 -8.54 -4.05 4.80
CA ASP A 409 -8.21 -4.73 6.06
C ASP A 409 -8.42 -6.26 6.01
N ARG A 410 -8.06 -6.91 7.12
CA ARG A 410 -8.49 -8.29 7.40
C ARG A 410 -9.92 -8.24 7.94
N GLY A 411 -10.83 -8.99 7.32
CA GLY A 411 -12.24 -8.95 7.68
C GLY A 411 -12.52 -9.44 9.10
N CYS A 412 -13.36 -8.71 9.83
CA CYS A 412 -13.81 -9.13 11.16
C CYS A 412 -15.07 -9.99 11.04
N GLU A 413 -15.01 -11.27 11.43
CA GLU A 413 -16.19 -12.13 11.46
C GLU A 413 -17.25 -11.60 12.46
N ILE A 414 -18.48 -11.46 11.98
CA ILE A 414 -19.60 -10.93 12.74
C ILE A 414 -20.31 -12.10 13.46
N HIS A 415 -20.20 -12.15 14.79
CA HIS A 415 -20.85 -13.19 15.60
C HIS A 415 -22.01 -12.61 16.43
N PRO A 416 -23.12 -13.34 16.60
CA PRO A 416 -24.25 -12.90 17.42
C PRO A 416 -23.92 -12.60 18.89
N GLY A 417 -22.80 -13.14 19.41
CA GLY A 417 -22.34 -12.90 20.78
C GLY A 417 -21.47 -11.65 20.96
N LYS A 418 -21.12 -10.93 19.89
CA LYS A 418 -20.32 -9.70 19.96
C LYS A 418 -21.20 -8.48 20.21
N THR A 419 -20.67 -7.50 20.94
CA THR A 419 -21.25 -6.17 21.04
C THR A 419 -20.74 -5.26 19.91
N PRO A 420 -21.43 -4.14 19.60
CA PRO A 420 -20.90 -3.17 18.64
C PRO A 420 -19.49 -2.69 19.00
N ALA A 421 -19.20 -2.50 20.29
CA ALA A 421 -17.88 -2.11 20.77
C ALA A 421 -16.80 -3.17 20.47
N ASP A 422 -17.12 -4.47 20.61
CA ASP A 422 -16.18 -5.54 20.29
C ASP A 422 -15.80 -5.54 18.80
N LEU A 423 -16.77 -5.26 17.91
CA LEU A 423 -16.51 -5.13 16.48
C LEU A 423 -15.63 -3.91 16.17
N VAL A 424 -15.88 -2.76 16.80
CA VAL A 424 -15.05 -1.55 16.63
C VAL A 424 -13.60 -1.82 17.06
N VAL A 425 -13.39 -2.51 18.18
CA VAL A 425 -12.04 -2.89 18.63
C VAL A 425 -11.37 -3.82 17.62
N ALA A 426 -12.10 -4.81 17.10
CA ALA A 426 -11.56 -5.75 16.12
C ALA A 426 -11.16 -5.06 14.80
N LEU A 427 -11.99 -4.16 14.28
CA LEU A 427 -11.67 -3.39 13.06
C LEU A 427 -10.41 -2.54 13.24
N ARG A 428 -10.27 -1.88 14.39
CA ARG A 428 -9.06 -1.08 14.69
C ARG A 428 -7.80 -1.94 14.84
N ALA A 429 -7.94 -3.16 15.33
CA ALA A 429 -6.82 -4.10 15.46
C ALA A 429 -6.37 -4.67 14.10
N ASN A 430 -7.26 -4.68 13.11
CA ASN A 430 -7.00 -5.20 11.77
C ASN A 430 -6.47 -4.14 10.80
N TRP A 431 -6.43 -2.86 11.21
CA TRP A 431 -5.79 -1.83 10.41
C TRP A 431 -4.28 -2.12 10.32
N PRO A 432 -3.69 -2.14 9.11
CA PRO A 432 -2.25 -2.25 9.00
C PRO A 432 -1.63 -1.06 9.74
N VAL A 433 -0.92 -1.34 10.83
CA VAL A 433 -0.04 -0.35 11.45
C VAL A 433 0.92 0.04 10.34
N SER A 434 0.79 1.27 9.83
CA SER A 434 1.66 1.82 8.79
C SER A 434 3.11 1.51 9.17
N GLY A 435 3.74 0.65 8.37
CA GLY A 435 5.10 0.16 8.56
C GLY A 435 6.09 1.00 7.79
#